data_AF-A0A1V3IPH6-F1
#
_entry.id   AF-A0A1V3IPH6-F1
#
_cell.length_a   1.000
_cell.length_b   1.000
_cell.length_c   1.000
_cell.angle_alpha   90.00
_cell.angle_beta   90.00
_cell.angle_gamma   90.00
#
_symmetry.space_group_name_H-M   'P 1'
#
loop_
_entity.id
_entity.type
_entity.pdbx_description
1 polymer ?
#
loop_
_entity_poly.entity_id
_entity_poly.type
_entity_poly.pdbx_seq_one_letter_code
_entity_poly.pdbx_strand_id
1 'polypeptide(L)'
;MLINNEQAFDAFYALLQAKPWLTKVEKQSSLDPMSEKIAITFLYTLEDQDETTWQQLSDKEKNVVNGLIVDTMFRLRIAQSRTWEISYNSSLAEQAIEIIKQEIRRSHHQLLTVQ
;
A
#
# COMPACT_ATOMS: atom_id res chain seq x y z
N MET A 1 1.43 -2.67 19.53
CA MET A 1 -0.05 -2.67 19.73
C MET A 1 -0.67 -3.51 18.64
N LEU A 2 -1.70 -4.30 18.97
CA LEU A 2 -2.51 -4.96 17.94
C LEU A 2 -3.59 -3.97 17.47
N ILE A 3 -3.61 -3.72 16.16
CA ILE A 3 -4.70 -2.96 15.53
C ILE A 3 -5.62 -3.90 14.75
N ASN A 4 -6.92 -3.62 14.76
CA ASN A 4 -7.93 -4.39 14.02
C ASN A 4 -8.22 -3.78 12.64
N ASN A 5 -9.14 -4.38 11.90
CA ASN A 5 -9.53 -3.91 10.55
C ASN A 5 -10.04 -2.46 10.51
N GLU A 6 -10.79 -2.01 11.52
CA GLU A 6 -11.35 -0.65 11.58
C GLU A 6 -10.24 0.38 11.77
N GLN A 7 -9.35 0.13 12.75
CA GLN A 7 -8.17 0.97 12.99
C GLN A 7 -7.21 0.97 11.79
N ALA A 8 -7.06 -0.18 11.13
CA ALA A 8 -6.30 -0.26 9.88
C ALA A 8 -6.96 0.58 8.78
N PHE A 9 -8.29 0.58 8.66
CA PHE A 9 -8.98 1.39 7.66
C PHE A 9 -8.75 2.89 7.91
N ASP A 10 -8.83 3.34 9.16
CA ASP A 10 -8.56 4.73 9.53
C ASP A 10 -7.11 5.12 9.25
N ALA A 11 -6.16 4.20 9.48
CA ALA A 11 -4.76 4.40 9.12
C ALA A 11 -4.58 4.61 7.62
N PHE A 12 -5.23 3.79 6.77
CA PHE A 12 -5.20 3.97 5.31
C PHE A 12 -5.82 5.30 4.88
N TYR A 13 -6.89 5.75 5.53
CA TYR A 13 -7.47 7.06 5.25
C TYR A 13 -6.48 8.19 5.57
N ALA A 14 -5.81 8.12 6.73
CA ALA A 14 -4.77 9.07 7.10
C ALA A 14 -3.58 9.06 6.13
N LEU A 15 -3.18 7.88 5.63
CA LEU A 15 -2.16 7.76 4.58
C LEU A 15 -2.55 8.50 3.30
N LEU A 16 -3.78 8.32 2.82
CA LEU A 16 -4.26 8.98 1.60
C LEU A 16 -4.39 10.50 1.79
N GLN A 17 -4.68 10.97 3.00
CA GLN A 17 -4.63 12.40 3.32
C GLN A 17 -3.20 12.95 3.37
N ALA A 18 -2.25 12.18 3.91
CA ALA A 18 -0.84 12.57 3.99
C ALA A 18 -0.12 12.53 2.63
N LYS A 19 -0.53 11.61 1.74
CA LYS A 19 0.02 11.42 0.39
C LYS A 19 -1.11 11.53 -0.66
N PRO A 20 -1.70 12.73 -0.85
CA PRO A 20 -2.89 12.91 -1.71
C PRO A 20 -2.64 12.56 -3.18
N TRP A 21 -1.38 12.61 -3.62
CA TRP A 21 -0.94 12.21 -4.95
C TRP A 21 -1.20 10.72 -5.27
N LEU A 22 -1.35 9.85 -4.26
CA LEU A 22 -1.79 8.45 -4.44
C LEU A 22 -3.24 8.33 -4.93
N THR A 23 -4.06 9.36 -4.78
CA THR A 23 -5.50 9.31 -5.16
C THR A 23 -5.78 9.91 -6.54
N LYS A 24 -4.75 10.46 -7.22
CA LYS A 24 -4.90 11.00 -8.56
C LYS A 24 -5.14 9.84 -9.53
N VAL A 25 -6.38 9.74 -10.01
CA VAL A 25 -6.80 8.71 -10.97
C VAL A 25 -6.16 9.01 -12.32
N GLU A 26 -5.25 8.14 -12.75
CA GLU A 26 -4.78 8.08 -14.12
C GLU A 26 -5.56 6.99 -14.88
N LYS A 27 -5.59 7.08 -16.22
CA LYS A 27 -6.47 6.22 -17.05
C LYS A 27 -6.19 4.74 -16.78
N GLN A 28 -7.23 3.93 -16.61
CA GLN A 28 -7.11 2.48 -16.47
C GLN A 28 -6.44 1.87 -17.71
N SER A 29 -5.33 1.16 -17.50
CA SER A 29 -4.57 0.42 -18.51
C SER A 29 -4.54 -1.08 -18.19
N SER A 30 -4.22 -1.92 -19.17
CA SER A 30 -4.13 -3.38 -18.99
C SER A 30 -3.05 -3.76 -17.96
N LEU A 31 -3.32 -4.81 -17.18
CA LEU A 31 -2.40 -5.37 -16.19
C LEU A 31 -1.16 -5.97 -16.88
N ASP A 32 0.02 -5.67 -16.35
CA ASP A 32 1.33 -6.11 -16.84
C ASP A 32 2.12 -6.70 -15.65
N PRO A 33 2.56 -7.97 -15.69
CA PRO A 33 3.28 -8.59 -14.57
C PRO A 33 4.56 -7.84 -14.15
N MET A 34 5.22 -7.13 -15.06
CA MET A 34 6.40 -6.32 -14.71
C MET A 34 6.00 -5.10 -13.86
N SER A 35 4.84 -4.51 -14.13
CA SER A 35 4.30 -3.40 -13.36
C SER A 35 3.92 -3.80 -11.94
N GLU A 36 3.56 -5.06 -11.70
CA GLU A 36 3.28 -5.57 -10.35
C GLU A 36 4.50 -5.58 -9.44
N LYS A 37 5.65 -6.05 -9.92
CA LYS A 37 6.90 -6.03 -9.14
C LYS A 37 7.31 -4.61 -8.75
N ILE A 38 7.19 -3.67 -9.68
CA ILE A 38 7.54 -2.25 -9.46
C ILE A 38 6.56 -1.62 -8.47
N ALA A 39 5.26 -1.85 -8.63
CA ALA A 39 4.24 -1.37 -7.70
C ALA A 39 4.42 -1.91 -6.27
N ILE A 40 4.72 -3.21 -6.14
CA ILE A 40 5.01 -3.84 -4.85
C ILE A 40 6.25 -3.21 -4.21
N THR A 41 7.32 -3.00 -4.98
CA THR A 41 8.55 -2.38 -4.49
C THR A 41 8.28 -0.95 -4.03
N PHE A 42 7.58 -0.16 -4.84
CA PHE A 42 7.17 1.21 -4.52
C PHE A 42 6.34 1.29 -3.22
N LEU A 43 5.37 0.39 -3.06
CA LEU A 43 4.53 0.31 -1.86
C LEU A 43 5.34 -0.15 -0.63
N TYR A 44 6.33 -1.04 -0.82
CA TYR A 44 7.17 -1.52 0.26
C TYR A 44 8.12 -0.43 0.78
N THR A 45 8.56 0.49 -0.09
CA THR A 45 9.43 1.64 0.24
C THR A 45 8.66 2.95 0.35
N LEU A 46 7.33 2.91 0.54
CA LEU A 46 6.43 4.08 0.46
C LEU A 46 6.77 5.22 1.45
N GLU A 47 7.43 4.89 2.56
CA GLU A 47 7.95 5.87 3.53
C GLU A 47 8.97 6.83 2.91
N ASP A 48 9.79 6.33 2.00
CA ASP A 48 10.83 7.07 1.30
C ASP A 48 10.35 7.67 -0.04
N GLN A 49 9.09 7.42 -0.43
CA GLN A 49 8.54 7.91 -1.70
C GLN A 49 7.82 9.26 -1.53
N ASP A 50 7.90 10.08 -2.57
CA ASP A 50 7.26 11.38 -2.66
C ASP A 50 6.48 11.55 -3.98
N GLU A 51 5.90 12.73 -4.21
CA GLU A 51 5.17 12.99 -5.45
C GLU A 51 6.09 12.95 -6.68
N THR A 52 7.38 13.27 -6.54
CA THR A 52 8.33 13.24 -7.66
C THR A 52 8.58 11.81 -8.11
N THR A 53 8.85 10.88 -7.17
CA THR A 53 9.04 9.47 -7.51
C THR A 53 7.75 8.82 -8.01
N TRP A 54 6.60 9.22 -7.48
CA TRP A 54 5.29 8.84 -8.03
C TRP A 54 5.13 9.23 -9.51
N GLN A 55 5.52 10.45 -9.89
CA GLN A 55 5.41 10.90 -11.28
C GLN A 55 6.37 10.21 -12.25
N GLN A 56 7.41 9.54 -11.74
CA GLN A 56 8.32 8.73 -12.55
C GLN A 56 7.74 7.34 -12.90
N LEU A 57 6.72 6.89 -12.17
CA LEU A 57 5.99 5.67 -12.51
C LEU A 57 5.18 5.88 -13.79
N SER A 58 5.14 4.85 -14.62
CA SER A 58 4.21 4.76 -15.74
C SER A 58 2.76 4.66 -15.26
N ASP A 59 1.81 5.06 -16.10
CA ASP A 59 0.37 4.94 -15.82
C ASP A 59 -0.02 3.52 -15.41
N LYS A 60 0.62 2.50 -16.00
CA LYS A 60 0.41 1.08 -15.65
C LYS A 60 0.84 0.78 -14.21
N GLU A 61 2.02 1.23 -13.80
CA GLU A 61 2.53 1.00 -12.45
C GLU A 61 1.70 1.74 -11.41
N LYS A 62 1.34 3.00 -11.68
CA LYS A 62 0.42 3.79 -10.84
C LYS A 62 -0.93 3.09 -10.68
N ASN A 63 -1.48 2.54 -11.77
CA ASN A 63 -2.73 1.77 -11.73
C ASN A 63 -2.61 0.53 -10.85
N VAL A 64 -1.50 -0.21 -10.91
CA VAL A 64 -1.30 -1.38 -10.06
C VAL A 64 -1.13 -0.98 -8.59
N VAL A 65 -0.37 0.08 -8.29
CA VAL A 65 -0.26 0.63 -6.93
C VAL A 65 -1.65 0.98 -6.38
N ASN A 66 -2.44 1.73 -7.14
CA ASN A 66 -3.79 2.14 -6.74
C ASN A 66 -4.72 0.93 -6.56
N GLY A 67 -4.65 -0.04 -7.49
CA GLY A 67 -5.40 -1.29 -7.40
C GLY A 67 -5.10 -2.05 -6.11
N LEU A 68 -3.82 -2.20 -5.75
CA LEU A 68 -3.38 -2.88 -4.53
C LEU A 68 -3.83 -2.15 -3.25
N ILE A 69 -3.81 -0.82 -3.24
CA ILE A 69 -4.32 -0.01 -2.12
C ILE A 69 -5.82 -0.22 -1.97
N VAL A 70 -6.59 -0.07 -3.04
CA VAL A 70 -8.06 -0.20 -3.03
C VAL A 70 -8.47 -1.61 -2.63
N ASP A 71 -7.85 -2.63 -3.21
CA ASP A 71 -8.07 -4.04 -2.89
C ASP A 71 -7.76 -4.35 -1.42
N THR A 72 -6.70 -3.76 -0.86
CA THR A 72 -6.40 -3.87 0.57
C THR A 72 -7.46 -3.20 1.43
N MET A 73 -7.86 -1.95 1.13
CA MET A 73 -8.93 -1.26 1.85
C MET A 73 -10.28 -1.99 1.76
N PHE A 74 -10.58 -2.59 0.60
CA PHE A 74 -11.76 -3.40 0.41
C PHE A 74 -11.72 -4.64 1.30
N ARG A 75 -10.61 -5.38 1.32
CA ARG A 75 -10.40 -6.51 2.24
C ARG A 75 -10.59 -6.12 3.70
N LEU A 76 -10.10 -4.96 4.15
CA LEU A 76 -10.33 -4.50 5.52
C LEU A 76 -11.82 -4.42 5.87
N ARG A 77 -12.68 -4.07 4.90
CA ARG A 77 -14.13 -3.94 5.10
C ARG A 77 -14.88 -5.27 5.03
N ILE A 78 -14.40 -6.24 4.25
CA ILE A 78 -15.13 -7.50 3.99
C ILE A 78 -14.55 -8.74 4.69
N ALA A 79 -13.29 -8.71 5.11
CA ALA A 79 -12.61 -9.90 5.63
C ALA A 79 -12.93 -10.15 7.12
N GLN A 80 -12.78 -11.42 7.52
CA GLN A 80 -12.80 -11.83 8.92
C GLN A 80 -11.67 -11.15 9.71
N SER A 81 -11.88 -10.99 11.02
CA SER A 81 -11.04 -10.26 11.97
C SER A 81 -9.54 -10.54 11.78
N ARG A 82 -8.83 -9.58 11.18
CA ARG A 82 -7.37 -9.60 11.07
C ARG A 82 -6.79 -8.56 12.01
N THR A 83 -5.57 -8.83 12.48
CA THR A 83 -4.81 -7.89 13.30
C THR A 83 -3.38 -7.77 12.80
N TRP A 84 -2.79 -6.61 13.07
CA TRP A 84 -1.41 -6.28 12.76
C TRP A 84 -0.72 -5.79 14.02
N GLU A 85 0.53 -6.21 14.19
CA GLU A 85 1.40 -5.68 15.25
C GLU A 85 2.08 -4.42 14.74
N ILE A 86 1.76 -3.29 15.37
CA ILE A 86 2.23 -1.96 14.96
C ILE A 86 2.81 -1.22 16.17
N SER A 87 3.81 -0.36 15.93
CA SER A 87 4.40 0.49 16.98
C SER A 87 3.38 1.53 17.49
N TYR A 88 3.36 1.75 18.81
CA TYR A 88 2.49 2.77 19.42
C TYR A 88 2.95 4.21 19.10
N ASN A 89 4.22 4.38 18.74
CA ASN A 89 4.81 5.71 18.50
C ASN A 89 4.62 6.19 17.05
N SER A 90 4.10 5.34 16.18
CA SER A 90 3.89 5.66 14.77
C SER A 90 2.59 6.44 14.58
N SER A 91 2.65 7.50 13.78
CA SER A 91 1.48 8.20 13.26
C SER A 91 0.60 7.27 12.43
N LEU A 92 -0.69 7.58 12.28
CA LEU A 92 -1.62 6.73 11.51
C LEU A 92 -1.15 6.44 10.07
N ALA A 93 -0.52 7.42 9.40
CA ALA A 93 0.03 7.21 8.07
C ALA A 93 1.19 6.20 8.07
N GLU A 94 2.09 6.27 9.05
CA GLU A 94 3.18 5.30 9.23
C GLU A 94 2.64 3.91 9.58
N GLN A 95 1.58 3.84 10.40
CA GLN A 95 0.91 2.57 10.72
C GLN A 95 0.37 1.90 9.45
N ALA A 96 -0.24 2.66 8.53
CA ALA A 96 -0.73 2.14 7.26
C ALA A 96 0.40 1.59 6.37
N ILE A 97 1.53 2.30 6.31
CA ILE A 97 2.72 1.84 5.57
C ILE A 97 3.22 0.51 6.14
N GLU A 98 3.31 0.38 7.47
CA GLU A 98 3.71 -0.87 8.11
C GLU A 98 2.72 -2.03 7.85
N ILE A 99 1.41 -1.75 7.84
CA ILE A 99 0.39 -2.73 7.43
C ILE A 99 0.64 -3.18 5.99
N ILE A 100 0.87 -2.26 5.05
CA ILE A 100 1.17 -2.57 3.64
C ILE A 100 2.39 -3.48 3.55
N LYS A 101 3.50 -3.15 4.25
CA LYS A 101 4.70 -3.99 4.28
C LYS A 101 4.42 -5.39 4.81
N GLN A 102 3.64 -5.51 5.90
CA GLN A 102 3.27 -6.81 6.45
C GLN A 102 2.41 -7.63 5.48
N GLU A 103 1.47 -7.00 4.78
CA GLU A 103 0.63 -7.66 3.78
C GLU A 103 1.42 -8.08 2.54
N ILE A 104 2.37 -7.27 2.08
CA ILE A 104 3.29 -7.63 1.00
C ILE A 104 4.17 -8.81 1.44
N ARG A 105 4.74 -8.79 2.65
CA ARG A 105 5.53 -9.94 3.17
C ARG A 105 4.71 -11.22 3.24
N ARG A 106 3.43 -11.14 3.60
CA ARG A 106 2.52 -12.30 3.68
C ARG A 106 2.18 -12.86 2.29
N SER A 107 1.87 -11.99 1.33
CA SER A 107 1.31 -12.41 0.02
C SER A 107 2.37 -12.56 -1.08
N HIS A 108 3.48 -11.83 -0.97
CA HIS A 108 4.48 -11.66 -2.03
C HIS A 108 5.91 -11.87 -1.53
N HIS A 109 6.12 -12.70 -0.49
CA HIS A 109 7.44 -12.91 0.11
C HIS A 109 8.54 -13.21 -0.93
N GLN A 110 8.20 -13.98 -1.95
CA GLN A 110 9.11 -14.40 -3.03
C GLN A 110 9.64 -13.24 -3.87
N LEU A 111 8.87 -12.15 -3.98
CA LEU A 111 9.27 -10.95 -4.73
C LEU A 111 10.21 -10.04 -3.92
N LEU A 112 10.28 -10.23 -2.59
CA LEU A 112 11.19 -9.50 -1.70
C LEU A 112 12.55 -10.19 -1.54
N THR A 113 12.65 -11.47 -1.90
CA THR A 113 13.90 -12.23 -1.92
C THR A 113 14.48 -12.23 -3.33
N VAL A 114 15.33 -11.25 -3.63
CA VAL A 114 16.28 -11.34 -4.74
C VAL A 114 17.67 -11.31 -4.12
N GLN A 115 18.35 -12.46 -4.15
CA GLN A 115 19.81 -12.55 -4.03
C GLN A 115 20.44 -12.13 -5.35
#